data_AF-A0A370W093-F1
#
_entry.id   AF-A0A370W093-F1
#
_cell.length_a   1.000
_cell.length_b   1.000
_cell.length_c   1.000
_cell.angle_alpha   90.00
_cell.angle_beta   90.00
_cell.angle_gamma   90.00
#
_symmetry.space_group_name_H-M   'P 1'
#
loop_
_entity.id
_entity.type
_entity.pdbx_description
1 polymer ?
#
loop_
_entity_poly.entity_id
_entity_poly.type
_entity_poly.pdbx_seq_one_letter_code
_entity_poly.pdbx_strand_id
1 'polypeptide(L)'
;MSEFEIPQGDGRPVDVYLDLLRVRMDTEDYRLLRRLVEPVLQAIQEERLSSLDLALDSGADDLPQEVREEAALVIATAVTGRMDNEVVEIDVDETGPVRIVTDATTASDPERLGEIADYIRERHRETEELRGIAEVSGLSTDF
;
A
#
# COMPACT_ATOMS: atom_id res chain seq x y z
N MET A 1 -10.60 -18.66 -34.13
CA MET A 1 -9.67 -17.70 -33.51
C MET A 1 -10.48 -17.04 -32.41
N SER A 2 -10.27 -17.44 -31.16
CA SER A 2 -11.09 -16.97 -30.04
C SER A 2 -10.68 -15.55 -29.69
N GLU A 3 -11.58 -14.63 -29.98
CA GLU A 3 -11.57 -13.25 -29.53
C GLU A 3 -11.75 -13.27 -28.01
N PHE A 4 -10.70 -12.93 -27.27
CA PHE A 4 -10.80 -12.69 -25.84
C PHE A 4 -11.54 -11.36 -25.66
N GLU A 5 -12.87 -11.40 -25.64
CA GLU A 5 -13.68 -10.27 -25.20
C GLU A 5 -13.37 -10.01 -23.73
N ILE A 6 -12.56 -8.97 -23.48
CA ILE A 6 -12.41 -8.38 -22.15
C ILE A 6 -13.74 -7.71 -21.83
N PRO A 7 -14.44 -8.06 -20.72
CA PRO A 7 -15.71 -7.45 -20.40
C PRO A 7 -15.49 -5.96 -20.11
N GLN A 8 -16.19 -5.10 -20.87
CA GLN A 8 -16.24 -3.67 -20.61
C GLN A 8 -17.13 -3.40 -19.38
N GLY A 9 -16.56 -3.55 -18.18
CA GLY A 9 -17.03 -2.83 -16.99
C GLY A 9 -16.37 -1.45 -16.99
N ASP A 10 -17.10 -0.40 -16.60
CA ASP A 10 -16.67 1.00 -16.61
C ASP A 10 -15.21 1.18 -16.10
N GLY A 11 -14.26 1.23 -17.04
CA GLY A 11 -12.89 0.74 -16.88
C GLY A 11 -12.02 1.51 -15.88
N ARG A 12 -12.14 1.16 -14.59
CA ARG A 12 -11.22 1.65 -13.58
C ARG A 12 -9.90 0.87 -13.71
N PRO A 13 -8.74 1.55 -13.65
CA PRO A 13 -7.43 0.91 -13.73
C PRO A 13 -7.25 -0.29 -12.78
N VAL A 14 -7.91 -0.24 -11.62
CA VAL A 14 -7.90 -1.31 -10.62
C VAL A 14 -8.58 -2.60 -11.12
N ASP A 15 -9.67 -2.51 -11.89
CA ASP A 15 -10.39 -3.67 -12.40
C ASP A 15 -9.52 -4.42 -13.42
N VAL A 16 -8.85 -3.66 -14.30
CA VAL A 16 -7.87 -4.20 -15.26
C VAL A 16 -6.72 -4.88 -14.53
N TYR A 17 -6.20 -4.26 -13.47
CA TYR A 17 -5.11 -4.84 -12.68
C TYR A 17 -5.51 -6.16 -12.01
N LEU A 18 -6.69 -6.22 -11.40
CA LEU A 18 -7.22 -7.44 -10.79
C LEU A 18 -7.45 -8.56 -11.80
N ASP A 19 -7.93 -8.23 -13.01
CA ASP A 19 -8.09 -9.21 -14.08
C ASP A 19 -6.75 -9.77 -14.58
N LEU A 20 -5.69 -8.95 -14.61
CA LEU A 20 -4.33 -9.42 -14.92
C LEU A 20 -3.82 -10.37 -13.82
N LEU A 21 -3.98 -10.00 -12.55
CA LEU A 21 -3.55 -10.84 -11.43
C LEU A 21 -4.28 -12.19 -11.40
N ARG A 22 -5.57 -12.20 -11.74
CA ARG A 22 -6.37 -13.44 -11.84
C ARG A 22 -5.76 -14.47 -12.80
N VAL A 23 -5.08 -14.01 -13.85
CA VAL A 23 -4.46 -14.88 -14.86
C VAL A 23 -3.04 -15.29 -14.46
N ARG A 24 -2.30 -14.42 -13.76
CA ARG A 24 -0.87 -14.62 -13.49
C ARG A 24 -0.56 -15.27 -12.14
N MET A 25 -1.38 -15.02 -11.12
CA MET A 25 -1.16 -15.54 -9.77
C MET A 25 -1.77 -16.94 -9.59
N ASP A 26 -1.20 -17.69 -8.64
CA ASP A 26 -1.82 -18.91 -8.14
C ASP A 26 -3.23 -18.62 -7.59
N THR A 27 -4.14 -19.59 -7.78
CA THR A 27 -5.56 -19.35 -7.51
C THR A 27 -5.81 -19.10 -6.03
N GLU A 28 -5.10 -19.80 -5.15
CA GLU A 28 -5.14 -19.63 -3.70
C GLU A 28 -4.65 -18.24 -3.30
N ASP A 29 -3.53 -17.78 -3.87
CA ASP A 29 -2.95 -16.46 -3.58
C ASP A 29 -3.82 -15.32 -4.10
N TYR A 30 -4.41 -15.47 -5.29
CA TYR A 30 -5.37 -14.50 -5.82
C TYR A 30 -6.63 -14.39 -4.93
N ARG A 31 -7.10 -15.51 -4.35
CA ARG A 31 -8.23 -15.48 -3.40
C ARG A 31 -7.85 -14.78 -2.09
N LEU A 32 -6.64 -14.98 -1.59
CA LEU A 32 -6.12 -14.29 -0.41
C LEU A 32 -6.02 -12.78 -0.68
N LEU A 33 -5.40 -12.40 -1.79
CA LEU A 33 -5.30 -11.01 -2.24
C LEU A 33 -6.68 -10.35 -2.30
N ARG A 34 -7.65 -10.98 -2.96
CA ARG A 34 -9.01 -10.43 -3.06
C ARG A 34 -9.65 -10.18 -1.70
N ARG A 35 -9.49 -11.11 -0.76
CA ARG A 35 -10.04 -10.96 0.60
C ARG A 35 -9.44 -9.77 1.34
N LEU A 36 -8.16 -9.48 1.09
CA LEU A 36 -7.44 -8.37 1.70
C LEU A 36 -7.87 -7.02 1.11
N VAL A 37 -7.96 -6.92 -0.22
CA VAL A 37 -8.19 -5.62 -0.90
C VAL A 37 -9.66 -5.23 -0.99
N GLU A 38 -10.60 -6.19 -1.04
CA GLU A 38 -12.03 -5.90 -1.28
C GLU A 38 -12.66 -4.94 -0.24
N PRO A 39 -12.40 -5.09 1.08
CA PRO A 39 -12.89 -4.12 2.08
C PRO A 39 -12.30 -2.72 1.87
N VAL A 40 -11.02 -2.65 1.49
CA VAL A 40 -10.30 -1.40 1.24
C VAL A 40 -10.85 -0.70 0.01
N LEU A 41 -11.03 -1.43 -1.09
CA LEU A 41 -11.60 -0.92 -2.33
C LEU A 41 -13.03 -0.40 -2.13
N GLN A 42 -13.83 -1.10 -1.32
CA GLN A 42 -15.15 -0.63 -0.94
C GLN A 42 -15.06 0.69 -0.14
N ALA A 43 -14.17 0.79 0.84
CA ALA A 43 -13.99 2.01 1.62
C ALA A 43 -13.53 3.20 0.76
N ILE A 44 -12.65 2.97 -0.22
CA ILE A 44 -12.22 3.98 -1.20
C ILE A 44 -13.41 4.46 -2.04
N GLN A 45 -14.24 3.54 -2.52
CA GLN A 45 -15.43 3.88 -3.31
C GLN A 45 -16.47 4.67 -2.50
N GLU A 46 -16.58 4.41 -1.20
CA GLU A 46 -17.47 5.12 -0.28
C GLU A 46 -16.87 6.45 0.26
N GLU A 47 -15.69 6.87 -0.21
CA GLU A 47 -14.93 8.04 0.28
C GLU A 47 -14.61 7.99 1.80
N ARG A 48 -14.50 6.78 2.38
CA ARG A 48 -14.24 6.53 3.81
C ARG A 48 -12.78 6.17 4.08
N LEU A 49 -11.85 6.99 3.59
CA LEU A 49 -10.41 6.69 3.68
C LEU A 49 -9.86 6.75 5.11
N SER A 50 -10.50 7.48 6.03
CA SER A 50 -10.03 7.66 7.42
C SER A 50 -10.00 6.37 8.26
N SER A 51 -10.60 5.27 7.80
CA SER A 51 -10.63 3.98 8.51
C SER A 51 -9.59 2.96 8.02
N LEU A 52 -8.72 3.32 7.07
CA LEU A 52 -7.81 2.37 6.41
C LEU A 52 -6.53 2.05 7.21
N ASP A 53 -6.07 2.96 8.07
CA ASP A 53 -4.87 2.75 8.91
C ASP A 53 -4.98 1.50 9.81
N LEU A 54 -6.19 1.03 10.10
CA LEU A 54 -6.43 -0.11 10.99
C LEU A 54 -6.44 -1.49 10.29
N ALA A 55 -6.52 -1.53 8.95
CA ALA A 55 -6.77 -2.78 8.22
C ALA A 55 -5.51 -3.52 7.78
N LEU A 56 -4.36 -2.83 7.66
CA LEU A 56 -3.13 -3.42 7.12
C LEU A 56 -2.23 -4.05 8.21
N ASP A 57 -2.41 -3.69 9.47
CA ASP A 57 -1.50 -4.06 10.55
C ASP A 57 -1.85 -5.40 11.25
N SER A 58 -3.10 -5.86 11.17
CA SER A 58 -3.59 -6.97 12.00
C SER A 58 -3.54 -8.37 11.37
N GLY A 59 -3.04 -8.50 10.14
CA GLY A 59 -2.99 -9.80 9.45
C GLY A 59 -1.99 -9.91 8.30
N ALA A 60 -1.14 -8.90 8.10
CA ALA A 60 -0.19 -8.88 6.99
C ALA A 60 1.05 -9.76 7.25
N ASP A 61 1.48 -9.96 8.49
CA ASP A 61 2.75 -10.65 8.79
C ASP A 61 2.79 -12.12 8.32
N ASP A 62 1.66 -12.83 8.35
CA ASP A 62 1.56 -14.24 7.94
C ASP A 62 1.30 -14.44 6.42
N LEU A 63 1.15 -13.36 5.65
CA LEU A 63 0.90 -13.46 4.21
C LEU A 63 2.20 -13.71 3.41
N PRO A 64 2.11 -14.39 2.25
CA PRO A 64 3.20 -14.39 1.28
C PRO A 64 3.56 -12.96 0.88
N GLN A 65 4.86 -12.66 0.75
CA GLN A 65 5.34 -11.32 0.39
C GLN A 65 4.74 -10.83 -0.94
N GLU A 66 4.67 -11.71 -1.95
CA GLU A 66 4.07 -11.42 -3.24
C GLU A 66 2.61 -10.95 -3.11
N VAL A 67 1.80 -11.64 -2.28
CA VAL A 67 0.40 -11.25 -2.03
C VAL A 67 0.30 -9.87 -1.38
N ARG A 68 1.21 -9.53 -0.45
CA ARG A 68 1.24 -8.22 0.19
C ARG A 68 1.61 -7.10 -0.79
N GLU A 69 2.65 -7.31 -1.59
CA GLU A 69 3.12 -6.34 -2.57
C GLU A 69 2.03 -6.07 -3.60
N GLU A 70 1.41 -7.13 -4.14
CA GLU A 70 0.33 -6.99 -5.11
C GLU A 70 -0.91 -6.32 -4.53
N ALA A 71 -1.24 -6.59 -3.26
CA ALA A 71 -2.33 -5.90 -2.58
C ALA A 71 -2.04 -4.39 -2.42
N ALA A 72 -0.81 -4.02 -2.06
CA ALA A 72 -0.41 -2.62 -1.97
C ALA A 72 -0.53 -1.92 -3.33
N LEU A 73 -0.13 -2.60 -4.42
CA LEU A 73 -0.26 -2.08 -5.79
C LEU A 73 -1.71 -1.94 -6.24
N VAL A 74 -2.59 -2.89 -5.91
CA VAL A 74 -4.04 -2.78 -6.16
C VAL A 74 -4.63 -1.55 -5.47
N ILE A 75 -4.30 -1.37 -4.18
CA ILE A 75 -4.81 -0.25 -3.38
C ILE A 75 -4.28 1.08 -3.95
N ALA A 76 -2.98 1.17 -4.23
CA ALA A 76 -2.38 2.35 -4.84
C ALA A 76 -3.01 2.66 -6.20
N THR A 77 -3.28 1.65 -7.03
CA THR A 77 -3.98 1.82 -8.31
C THR A 77 -5.39 2.37 -8.12
N ALA A 78 -6.12 1.91 -7.11
CA ALA A 78 -7.46 2.39 -6.79
C ALA A 78 -7.46 3.85 -6.29
N VAL A 79 -6.45 4.23 -5.50
CA VAL A 79 -6.31 5.59 -4.95
C VAL A 79 -5.82 6.59 -5.99
N THR A 80 -4.81 6.21 -6.78
CA THR A 80 -4.12 7.11 -7.71
C THR A 80 -4.73 7.10 -9.11
N GLY A 81 -5.46 6.04 -9.48
CA GLY A 81 -5.90 5.81 -10.85
C GLY A 81 -4.74 5.51 -11.82
N ARG A 82 -3.56 5.16 -11.31
CA ARG A 82 -2.36 4.87 -12.10
C ARG A 82 -1.97 3.40 -12.02
N MET A 83 -1.47 2.84 -13.11
CA MET A 83 -1.00 1.45 -13.17
C MET A 83 0.52 1.33 -13.10
N ASP A 84 1.25 2.43 -13.17
CA ASP A 84 2.71 2.49 -13.10
C ASP A 84 3.21 2.70 -11.66
N ASN A 85 2.44 2.22 -10.67
CA ASN A 85 2.87 2.18 -9.28
C ASN A 85 3.86 1.03 -9.08
N GLU A 86 4.87 1.25 -8.25
CA GLU A 86 5.91 0.29 -7.92
C GLU A 86 6.13 0.28 -6.40
N VAL A 87 6.46 -0.90 -5.87
CA VAL A 87 6.92 -1.05 -4.48
C VAL A 87 8.44 -0.87 -4.48
N VAL A 88 8.92 0.11 -3.73
CA VAL A 88 10.35 0.34 -3.53
C VAL A 88 10.71 0.28 -2.06
N GLU A 89 11.87 -0.30 -1.78
CA GLU A 89 12.45 -0.36 -0.44
C GLU A 89 13.47 0.78 -0.29
N ILE A 90 13.29 1.61 0.72
CA ILE A 90 14.18 2.70 1.06
C ILE A 90 14.81 2.43 2.42
N ASP A 91 16.14 2.59 2.51
CA ASP A 91 16.84 2.47 3.78
C ASP A 91 16.66 3.75 4.59
N VAL A 92 16.16 3.59 5.80
CA VAL A 92 15.91 4.68 6.73
C VAL A 92 16.70 4.34 7.99
N ASP A 93 17.92 4.87 8.08
CA ASP A 93 18.98 4.49 9.03
C ASP A 93 18.49 4.02 10.42
N GLU A 94 17.59 4.78 11.05
CA GLU A 94 17.14 4.56 12.43
C GLU A 94 15.96 3.59 12.56
N THR A 95 15.14 3.44 11.52
CA THR A 95 13.92 2.58 11.53
C THR A 95 14.09 1.29 10.73
N GLY A 96 15.21 1.13 10.03
CA GLY A 96 15.43 0.04 9.08
C GLY A 96 14.72 0.26 7.74
N PRO A 97 14.79 -0.71 6.82
CA PRO A 97 14.23 -0.57 5.49
C PRO A 97 12.71 -0.43 5.53
N VAL A 98 12.20 0.63 4.89
CA VAL A 98 10.77 0.91 4.75
C VAL A 98 10.36 0.64 3.31
N ARG A 99 9.25 -0.10 3.12
CA ARG A 99 8.65 -0.28 1.80
C ARG A 99 7.58 0.78 1.57
N ILE A 100 7.68 1.46 0.43
CA ILE A 100 6.70 2.45 -0.01
C ILE A 100 6.16 2.08 -1.38
N VAL A 101 4.96 2.55 -1.68
CA VAL A 101 4.39 2.47 -3.03
C VAL A 101 4.42 3.86 -3.66
N THR A 102 5.01 3.98 -4.84
CA THR A 102 5.12 5.25 -5.55
C THR A 102 5.08 5.03 -7.06
N ASP A 103 4.96 6.11 -7.84
CA ASP A 103 4.94 5.99 -9.29
C ASP A 103 6.34 5.76 -9.87
N ALA A 104 6.42 5.10 -11.03
CA ALA A 104 7.68 4.71 -11.68
C ALA A 104 8.70 5.85 -11.85
N THR A 105 8.23 7.09 -12.04
CA THR A 105 9.11 8.27 -12.15
C THR A 105 9.80 8.55 -10.83
N THR A 106 9.06 8.52 -9.73
CA THR A 106 9.59 8.73 -8.38
C THR A 106 10.45 7.55 -7.93
N ALA A 107 10.03 6.32 -8.24
CA ALA A 107 10.79 5.10 -7.95
C ALA A 107 12.18 5.08 -8.59
N SER A 108 12.32 5.70 -9.76
CA SER A 108 13.58 5.76 -10.51
C SER A 108 14.46 6.98 -10.19
N ASP A 109 14.03 7.87 -9.28
CA ASP A 109 14.70 9.13 -8.96
C ASP A 109 15.32 9.08 -7.55
N PRO A 110 16.66 8.89 -7.45
CA PRO A 110 17.33 8.79 -6.15
C PRO A 110 17.23 10.05 -5.29
N GLU A 111 17.09 11.23 -5.90
CA GLU A 111 16.95 12.48 -5.15
C GLU A 111 15.59 12.52 -4.46
N ARG A 112 14.52 12.16 -5.18
CA ARG A 112 13.16 12.06 -4.61
C ARG A 112 13.05 10.98 -3.54
N LEU A 113 13.68 9.83 -3.74
CA LEU A 113 13.71 8.78 -2.71
C LEU A 113 14.45 9.25 -1.45
N GLY A 114 15.51 10.03 -1.60
CA GLY A 114 16.20 10.70 -0.49
C GLY A 114 15.29 11.67 0.26
N GLU A 115 14.54 12.51 -0.44
CA GLU A 115 13.57 13.43 0.17
C GLU A 115 12.48 12.68 0.96
N ILE A 116 12.00 11.54 0.45
CA ILE A 116 11.01 10.70 1.15
C ILE A 116 11.64 10.07 2.40
N ALA A 117 12.86 9.57 2.31
CA ALA A 117 13.56 9.01 3.47
C ALA A 117 13.78 10.08 4.56
N ASP A 118 14.17 11.30 4.19
CA ASP A 118 14.30 12.45 5.10
C ASP A 118 12.98 12.77 5.80
N TYR A 119 11.88 12.80 5.03
CA TYR A 119 10.55 13.04 5.58
C TYR A 119 10.12 11.96 6.58
N ILE A 120 10.36 10.69 6.28
CA ILE A 120 10.02 9.57 7.18
C ILE A 120 10.84 9.66 8.48
N ARG A 121 12.14 9.99 8.39
CA ARG A 121 12.98 10.18 9.58
C ARG A 121 12.46 11.29 10.47
N GLU A 122 12.16 12.46 9.90
CA GLU A 122 11.65 13.59 10.67
C GLU A 122 10.32 13.23 11.33
N ARG A 123 9.40 12.61 10.59
CA ARG A 123 8.10 12.18 11.13
C ARG A 123 8.24 11.16 12.26
N HIS A 124 9.20 10.23 12.17
CA HIS A 124 9.48 9.27 13.22
C HIS A 124 10.01 9.97 14.48
N ARG A 125 10.95 10.89 14.31
CA ARG A 125 11.49 11.71 15.39
C ARG A 125 10.40 12.50 16.10
N GLU A 126 9.54 13.19 15.36
CA GLU A 126 8.40 13.93 15.93
C GLU A 126 7.46 13.01 16.72
N THR A 127 7.21 11.80 16.22
CA THR A 127 6.37 10.80 16.92
C THR A 127 7.01 10.37 18.24
N GLU A 128 8.31 10.13 18.26
CA GLU A 128 9.01 9.71 19.47
C GLU A 128 9.13 10.85 20.48
N GLU A 129 9.31 12.09 20.03
CA GLU A 129 9.25 13.29 20.88
C GLU A 129 7.86 13.44 21.53
N LEU A 130 6.78 13.26 20.75
CA LEU A 130 5.41 13.28 21.27
C LEU A 130 5.15 12.15 22.26
N ARG A 131 5.63 10.93 21.98
CA ARG A 131 5.55 9.78 22.89
C ARG A 131 6.24 10.09 24.22
N GLY A 132 7.47 10.61 24.19
CA GLY A 132 8.20 10.99 25.41
C GLY A 132 7.48 12.04 26.25
N ILE A 133 6.83 13.02 25.62
CA ILE A 133 6.00 14.01 26.32
C ILE A 133 4.78 13.34 26.97
N ALA A 134 4.11 12.45 26.25
CA ALA A 134 2.95 11.72 26.76
C ALA A 134 3.32 10.83 27.96
N GLU A 135 4.44 10.10 27.90
CA GLU A 135 4.96 9.27 28.99
C GLU A 135 5.23 10.08 30.26
N VAL A 136 5.93 11.21 30.14
CA VAL A 136 6.24 12.09 31.28
C VAL A 136 4.98 12.75 31.84
N SER A 137 3.96 12.97 30.99
CA SER A 137 2.69 13.59 31.38
C SER A 137 1.65 12.60 31.90
N GLY A 138 1.94 11.28 31.89
CA GLY A 138 1.01 10.23 32.26
C GLY A 138 -0.18 10.08 31.28
N LEU A 139 0.01 10.50 30.02
CA LEU A 139 -0.97 10.37 28.94
C LEU A 139 -0.75 9.06 28.17
N SER A 140 -1.78 8.59 27.47
CA SER A 140 -1.68 7.40 26.61
C SER A 140 -0.68 7.64 25.47
N THR A 141 0.04 6.60 25.07
CA THR A 141 1.02 6.60 23.96
C THR A 141 0.54 5.79 22.76
N ASP A 142 -0.68 5.28 22.78
CA ASP A 142 -1.31 4.58 21.66
C ASP A 142 -1.79 5.61 20.63
N PHE A 143 -0.86 6.08 19.80
CA PHE A 143 -1.09 6.92 18.62
C PHE A 143 -0.43 6.30 17.40
#